data_AF-A0A8X7UU43-F1
#
_entry.id   AF-A0A8X7UU43-F1
#
_cell.length_a   1.000
_cell.length_b   1.000
_cell.length_c   1.000
_cell.angle_alpha   90.00
_cell.angle_beta   90.00
_cell.angle_gamma   90.00
#
_symmetry.space_group_name_H-M   'P 1'
#
loop_
_entity.id
_entity.type
_entity.pdbx_description
1 polymer ?
#
loop_
_entity_poly.entity_id
_entity_poly.type
_entity_poly.pdbx_seq_one_letter_code
_entity_poly.pdbx_strand_id
1 'polypeptide(L)'
;MEGSSSSSLASKSDGELEEMLDRMLTRLALCDDSKLEALVSKLLPLTISSLSSQSPAVLEILSHVNKRVKHHHEIGLPLLELWKLYTDPAASPMVRNFAIVYVEMAFERAPAKEREDIAPKTLENVSKFPQQHQEIILRIAIK
;
A
#
# COMPACT_ATOMS: atom_id res chain seq x y z
N MET A 1 -31.59 -13.76 -16.42
CA MET A 1 -30.59 -14.42 -15.55
C MET A 1 -29.25 -13.86 -15.98
N GLU A 2 -28.83 -12.79 -15.29
CA GLU A 2 -27.70 -12.83 -14.34
C GLU A 2 -26.35 -12.89 -15.09
N GLY A 3 -25.38 -11.98 -14.91
CA GLY A 3 -25.18 -11.07 -13.80
C GLY A 3 -24.23 -9.94 -14.12
N SER A 4 -24.36 -8.94 -13.26
CA SER A 4 -23.59 -7.73 -13.11
C SER A 4 -22.11 -7.97 -12.74
N SER A 5 -21.38 -6.86 -12.79
CA SER A 5 -20.26 -6.50 -11.89
C SER A 5 -18.86 -6.72 -12.44
N SER A 6 -18.41 -5.80 -13.28
CA SER A 6 -16.97 -5.52 -13.49
C SER A 6 -16.77 -4.14 -14.13
N SER A 7 -16.81 -3.03 -13.36
CA SER A 7 -16.09 -1.77 -13.72
C SER A 7 -16.28 -0.56 -12.77
N SER A 8 -16.77 -0.69 -11.54
CA SER A 8 -17.16 0.48 -10.72
C SER A 8 -16.01 1.29 -10.07
N LEU A 9 -14.82 1.30 -10.65
CA LEU A 9 -13.67 2.09 -10.16
C LEU A 9 -13.11 3.08 -11.19
N ALA A 10 -13.53 3.01 -12.46
CA ALA A 10 -12.91 3.78 -13.54
C ALA A 10 -13.53 5.17 -13.82
N SER A 11 -14.47 5.64 -12.98
CA SER A 11 -15.16 6.91 -13.23
C SER A 11 -15.57 7.64 -11.94
N LYS A 12 -14.69 7.71 -10.95
CA LYS A 12 -14.82 8.76 -9.92
C LYS A 12 -14.18 10.00 -10.53
N SER A 13 -14.94 11.08 -10.60
CA SER A 13 -14.38 12.36 -11.04
C SER A 13 -13.23 12.76 -10.10
N ASP A 14 -12.19 13.42 -10.62
CA ASP A 14 -11.01 13.79 -9.82
C ASP A 14 -11.40 14.58 -8.55
N GLY A 15 -12.49 15.37 -8.62
CA GLY A 15 -13.05 16.08 -7.47
C GLY A 15 -13.67 15.17 -6.40
N GLU A 16 -14.37 14.09 -6.77
CA GLU A 16 -14.89 13.12 -5.78
C GLU A 16 -13.78 12.33 -5.10
N LEU A 17 -12.69 12.04 -5.84
CA LEU A 17 -11.51 11.42 -5.28
C LEU A 17 -10.83 12.35 -4.26
N GLU A 18 -10.69 13.63 -4.60
CA GLU A 18 -10.09 14.64 -3.72
C GLU A 18 -10.91 14.85 -2.43
N GLU A 19 -12.23 15.00 -2.53
CA GLU A 19 -13.10 15.07 -1.34
C GLU A 19 -13.01 13.81 -0.47
N MET A 20 -12.89 12.63 -1.10
CA MET A 20 -12.71 11.38 -0.37
C MET A 20 -11.38 11.36 0.39
N LEU A 21 -10.30 11.81 -0.25
CA LEU A 21 -8.97 11.89 0.36
C LEU A 21 -8.96 12.87 1.53
N ASP A 22 -9.56 14.06 1.40
CA ASP A 22 -9.65 15.04 2.49
C ASP A 22 -10.46 14.52 3.69
N ARG A 23 -11.57 13.84 3.42
CA ARG A 23 -12.35 13.15 4.49
C ARG A 23 -11.51 12.07 5.16
N MET A 24 -10.70 11.33 4.39
CA MET A 24 -9.80 10.31 4.94
C MET A 24 -8.68 10.93 5.78
N LEU A 25 -8.09 12.04 5.35
CA LEU A 25 -7.08 12.78 6.10
C LEU A 25 -7.64 13.29 7.43
N THR A 26 -8.85 13.85 7.43
CA THR A 26 -9.54 14.28 8.64
C THR A 26 -9.79 13.11 9.59
N ARG A 27 -10.25 11.97 9.07
CA ARG A 27 -10.43 10.75 9.87
C ARG A 27 -9.12 10.22 10.43
N LEU A 28 -8.03 10.29 9.67
CA LEU A 28 -6.70 9.89 10.12
C LEU A 28 -6.23 10.80 11.25
N ALA A 29 -6.42 12.12 11.14
CA ALA A 29 -6.07 13.08 12.17
C ALA A 29 -6.79 12.81 13.50
N LEU A 30 -8.08 12.45 13.44
CA LEU A 30 -8.93 12.16 14.60
C LEU A 30 -8.85 10.69 15.08
N CYS A 31 -8.10 9.83 14.40
CA CYS A 31 -8.05 8.41 14.74
C CYS A 31 -7.16 8.15 15.96
N ASP A 32 -7.72 7.47 16.96
CA ASP A 32 -6.99 6.92 18.10
C ASP A 32 -6.05 5.78 17.67
N ASP A 33 -4.98 5.56 18.44
CA ASP A 33 -3.97 4.54 18.16
C ASP A 33 -4.55 3.12 18.10
N SER A 34 -5.55 2.81 18.92
CA SER A 34 -6.21 1.47 18.93
C SER A 34 -6.92 1.12 17.61
N LYS A 35 -7.29 2.12 16.80
CA LYS A 35 -7.97 1.93 15.51
C LYS A 35 -7.08 2.22 14.32
N LEU A 36 -5.86 2.69 14.59
CA LEU A 36 -4.93 3.16 13.58
C LEU A 36 -4.50 2.04 12.63
N GLU A 37 -4.21 0.84 13.16
CA GLU A 37 -3.82 -0.31 12.34
C GLU A 37 -4.89 -0.68 11.30
N ALA A 38 -6.15 -0.76 11.73
CA ALA A 38 -7.28 -1.07 10.85
C ALA A 38 -7.50 0.03 9.80
N LEU A 39 -7.26 1.29 10.17
CA LEU A 39 -7.37 2.43 9.24
C LEU A 39 -6.22 2.42 8.22
N VAL A 40 -4.97 2.29 8.69
CA VAL A 40 -3.75 2.25 7.84
C VAL A 40 -3.81 1.07 6.88
N SER A 41 -4.30 -0.09 7.32
CA SER A 41 -4.43 -1.27 6.48
C SER A 41 -5.32 -1.06 5.25
N LYS A 42 -6.28 -0.15 5.33
CA LYS A 42 -7.16 0.20 4.19
C LYS A 42 -6.67 1.44 3.47
N LEU A 43 -6.22 2.44 4.23
CA LEU A 43 -5.81 3.73 3.71
C LEU A 43 -4.53 3.62 2.89
N LEU A 44 -3.54 2.87 3.37
CA LEU A 44 -2.23 2.82 2.73
C LEU A 44 -2.28 2.29 1.29
N PRO A 45 -2.90 1.14 0.97
CA PRO A 45 -3.02 0.69 -0.41
C PRO A 45 -3.79 1.67 -1.29
N LEU A 46 -4.87 2.28 -0.77
CA LEU A 46 -5.68 3.26 -1.49
C LEU A 46 -4.91 4.55 -1.79
N THR A 47 -4.14 5.05 -0.83
CA THR A 47 -3.35 6.26 -0.99
C THR A 47 -2.20 6.01 -1.96
N ILE A 48 -1.53 4.86 -1.88
CA ILE A 48 -0.47 4.51 -2.84
C ILE A 48 -1.05 4.36 -4.25
N SER A 49 -2.21 3.70 -4.44
CA SER A 49 -2.82 3.58 -5.77
C SER A 49 -3.25 4.94 -6.34
N SER A 50 -3.63 5.87 -5.46
CA SER A 50 -4.02 7.23 -5.82
C SER A 50 -2.83 8.16 -6.10
N LEU A 51 -1.57 7.74 -5.92
CA LEU A 51 -0.39 8.57 -6.21
C LEU A 51 -0.35 9.09 -7.66
N SER A 52 -0.98 8.37 -8.58
CA SER A 52 -1.06 8.78 -9.98
C SER A 52 -1.89 10.07 -10.19
N SER A 53 -2.79 10.42 -9.25
CA SER A 53 -3.58 11.66 -9.33
C SER A 53 -2.80 12.92 -8.98
N GLN A 54 -1.59 12.80 -8.41
CA GLN A 54 -0.74 13.92 -7.98
C GLN A 54 -1.43 14.93 -7.04
N SER A 55 -2.53 14.55 -6.38
CA SER A 55 -3.21 15.43 -5.42
C SER A 55 -2.34 15.63 -4.16
N PRO A 56 -2.22 16.88 -3.65
CA PRO A 56 -1.50 17.18 -2.41
C PRO A 56 -1.97 16.34 -1.22
N ALA A 57 -3.27 16.05 -1.14
CA ALA A 57 -3.87 15.26 -0.06
C ALA A 57 -3.25 13.86 0.04
N VAL A 58 -2.88 13.24 -1.10
CA VAL A 58 -2.22 11.92 -1.11
C VAL A 58 -0.88 11.96 -0.39
N LEU A 59 -0.07 12.99 -0.66
CA LEU A 59 1.24 13.16 -0.05
C LEU A 59 1.14 13.47 1.45
N GLU A 60 0.16 14.28 1.84
CA GLU A 60 -0.11 14.57 3.25
C GLU A 60 -0.54 13.30 4.00
N ILE A 61 -1.48 12.52 3.46
CA ILE A 61 -1.88 11.24 4.04
C ILE A 61 -0.68 10.32 4.22
N LEU A 62 0.15 10.14 3.19
CA LEU A 62 1.36 9.30 3.31
C LEU A 62 2.34 9.83 4.35
N SER A 63 2.50 11.14 4.49
CA SER A 63 3.35 11.75 5.52
C SER A 63 2.82 11.44 6.92
N HIS A 64 1.51 11.57 7.15
CA HIS A 64 0.86 11.23 8.41
C HIS A 64 0.95 9.75 8.74
N VAL A 65 0.69 8.88 7.75
CA VAL A 65 0.84 7.43 7.90
C VAL A 65 2.29 7.09 8.23
N ASN A 66 3.27 7.60 7.48
CA ASN A 66 4.69 7.36 7.74
C ASN A 66 5.13 7.78 9.14
N LYS A 67 4.71 8.95 9.62
CA LYS A 67 5.02 9.40 10.99
C LYS A 67 4.50 8.39 12.01
N ARG A 68 3.23 8.00 11.91
CA ARG A 68 2.62 7.08 12.88
C ARG A 68 3.20 5.67 12.80
N VAL A 69 3.39 5.14 11.58
CA VAL A 69 3.99 3.82 11.32
C VAL A 69 5.44 3.74 11.82
N LYS A 70 6.19 4.85 11.78
CA LYS A 70 7.55 4.93 12.33
C LYS A 70 7.59 4.96 13.87
N HIS A 71 6.61 5.58 14.52
CA HIS A 71 6.56 5.62 15.98
C HIS A 71 5.97 4.35 16.61
N HIS A 72 5.12 3.62 15.88
CA HIS A 72 4.47 2.41 16.35
C HIS A 72 4.84 1.21 15.48
N HIS A 73 5.93 0.53 15.85
CA HIS A 73 6.42 -0.66 15.14
C HIS A 73 5.49 -1.88 15.26
N GLU A 74 4.60 -1.87 16.26
CA GLU A 74 3.61 -2.93 16.51
C GLU A 74 2.47 -2.95 15.49
N ILE A 75 2.28 -1.85 14.75
CA ILE A 75 1.21 -1.73 13.76
C ILE A 75 1.57 -2.57 12.53
N GLY A 76 0.76 -3.59 12.28
CA GLY A 76 0.77 -4.37 11.06
C GLY A 76 0.48 -3.53 9.82
N LEU A 77 1.12 -3.90 8.72
CA LEU A 77 0.87 -3.31 7.41
C LEU A 77 0.31 -4.39 6.48
N PRO A 78 -0.56 -4.03 5.53
CA PRO A 78 -1.30 -5.00 4.70
C PRO A 78 -0.38 -5.57 3.60
N LEU A 79 0.50 -6.50 3.97
CA LEU A 79 1.58 -7.03 3.14
C LEU A 79 1.07 -7.58 1.81
N LEU A 80 0.02 -8.41 1.84
CA LEU A 80 -0.55 -8.99 0.63
C LEU A 80 -1.12 -7.93 -0.33
N GLU A 81 -1.82 -6.92 0.17
CA GLU A 81 -2.42 -5.87 -0.67
C GLU A 81 -1.35 -4.94 -1.24
N LEU A 82 -0.29 -4.65 -0.47
CA LEU A 82 0.86 -3.89 -0.95
C LEU A 82 1.62 -4.66 -2.05
N TRP A 83 1.79 -5.97 -1.89
CA TRP A 83 2.43 -6.81 -2.91
C TRP A 83 1.60 -6.82 -4.20
N LYS A 84 0.28 -7.01 -4.11
CA LYS A 84 -0.62 -6.94 -5.27
C LYS A 84 -0.47 -5.61 -6.00
N LEU A 85 -0.48 -4.50 -5.27
CA LEU A 85 -0.32 -3.16 -5.85
C LEU A 85 1.03 -2.97 -6.54
N TYR A 86 2.11 -3.53 -5.97
CA TYR A 86 3.43 -3.51 -6.59
C TYR A 86 3.48 -4.32 -7.90
N THR A 87 2.86 -5.50 -7.91
CA THR A 87 2.85 -6.40 -9.08
C THR A 87 1.80 -6.06 -10.13
N ASP A 88 0.91 -5.11 -9.86
CA ASP A 88 -0.16 -4.73 -10.78
C ASP A 88 0.43 -4.19 -12.10
N PRO A 89 0.12 -4.80 -13.25
CA PRO A 89 0.53 -4.31 -14.56
C PRO A 89 0.10 -2.87 -14.84
N ALA A 90 -1.02 -2.42 -14.26
CA ALA A 90 -1.54 -1.07 -14.43
C ALA A 90 -0.91 -0.04 -13.46
N ALA A 91 -0.12 -0.47 -12.46
CA ALA A 91 0.51 0.44 -11.52
C ALA A 91 1.58 1.29 -12.19
N SER A 92 1.48 2.62 -12.01
CA SER A 92 2.47 3.57 -12.48
C SER A 92 3.83 3.37 -11.79
N PRO A 93 4.95 3.84 -12.38
CA PRO A 93 6.27 3.72 -11.75
C PRO A 93 6.32 4.31 -10.34
N MET A 94 5.62 5.43 -10.11
CA MET A 94 5.55 6.08 -8.80
C MET A 94 4.81 5.21 -7.78
N VAL A 95 3.68 4.61 -8.16
CA VAL A 95 2.94 3.65 -7.33
C VAL A 95 3.85 2.48 -6.94
N ARG A 96 4.59 1.90 -7.90
CA ARG A 96 5.51 0.77 -7.65
C ARG A 96 6.65 1.13 -6.71
N ASN A 97 7.27 2.30 -6.90
CA ASN A 97 8.37 2.77 -6.05
C ASN A 97 7.95 2.99 -4.60
N PHE A 98 6.73 3.49 -4.37
CA PHE A 98 6.20 3.62 -3.01
C PHE A 98 5.76 2.26 -2.46
N ALA A 99 5.06 1.45 -3.26
CA ALA A 99 4.58 0.13 -2.84
C ALA A 99 5.73 -0.75 -2.34
N ILE A 100 6.86 -0.81 -3.05
CA ILE A 100 7.98 -1.69 -2.66
C ILE A 100 8.61 -1.32 -1.31
N VAL A 101 8.69 -0.03 -0.98
CA VAL A 101 9.19 0.43 0.33
C VAL A 101 8.26 -0.01 1.45
N TYR A 102 6.94 0.13 1.24
CA TYR A 102 5.97 -0.35 2.23
C TYR A 102 5.87 -1.87 2.28
N VAL A 103 6.13 -2.59 1.19
CA VAL A 103 6.26 -4.05 1.19
C VAL A 103 7.43 -4.47 2.09
N GLU A 104 8.59 -3.83 1.98
CA GLU A 104 9.75 -4.12 2.85
C GLU A 104 9.38 -3.92 4.32
N MET A 105 8.80 -2.77 4.65
CA MET A 105 8.35 -2.47 6.01
C MET A 105 7.27 -3.43 6.52
N ALA A 106 6.33 -3.84 5.66
CA ALA A 106 5.25 -4.75 6.02
C ALA A 106 5.79 -6.16 6.27
N PHE A 107 6.76 -6.60 5.46
CA PHE A 107 7.37 -7.91 5.60
C PHE A 107 8.14 -8.04 6.92
N GLU A 108 8.83 -6.98 7.36
CA GLU A 108 9.53 -6.97 8.65
C GLU A 108 8.59 -7.06 9.86
N ARG A 109 7.34 -6.61 9.71
CA ARG A 109 6.33 -6.56 10.79
C ARG A 109 5.34 -7.73 10.74
N ALA A 110 5.23 -8.40 9.60
CA ALA A 110 4.26 -9.46 9.39
C ALA A 110 4.57 -10.72 10.21
N PRO A 111 3.55 -11.47 10.65
CA PRO A 111 3.75 -12.75 11.32
C PRO A 111 4.43 -13.77 10.38
N ALA A 112 5.21 -14.69 10.95
CA ALA A 112 5.99 -15.67 10.20
C ALA A 112 5.18 -16.42 9.13
N LYS A 113 3.95 -16.81 9.47
CA LYS A 113 3.04 -17.51 8.54
C LYS A 113 2.72 -16.70 7.28
N GLU A 114 2.45 -15.40 7.43
CA GLU A 114 2.15 -14.54 6.27
C GLU A 114 3.40 -14.30 5.41
N ARG A 115 4.58 -14.22 6.04
CA ARG A 115 5.87 -14.12 5.35
C ARG A 115 6.15 -15.38 4.55
N GLU A 116 5.94 -16.56 5.12
CA GLU A 116 6.09 -17.86 4.45
C GLU A 116 5.15 -17.99 3.25
N ASP A 117 3.90 -17.52 3.37
CA ASP A 117 2.91 -17.57 2.28
C ASP A 117 3.25 -16.64 1.11
N ILE A 118 3.95 -15.52 1.37
CA ILE A 118 4.26 -14.51 0.35
C ILE A 118 5.68 -14.59 -0.20
N ALA A 119 6.66 -15.09 0.57
CA ALA A 119 8.06 -15.15 0.15
C ALA A 119 8.29 -15.87 -1.20
N PRO A 120 7.64 -17.01 -1.49
CA PRO A 120 7.77 -17.64 -2.81
C PRO A 120 7.23 -16.75 -3.94
N LYS A 121 6.17 -15.99 -3.68
CA LYS A 121 5.54 -15.08 -4.65
C LYS A 121 6.41 -13.86 -4.92
N THR A 122 7.16 -13.38 -3.92
CA THR A 122 8.06 -12.24 -4.10
C THR A 122 9.28 -12.58 -4.95
N LEU A 123 9.75 -13.83 -4.87
CA LEU A 123 10.85 -14.34 -5.68
C LEU A 123 10.43 -14.67 -7.12
N GLU A 124 9.13 -14.83 -7.38
CA GLU A 124 8.63 -15.08 -8.72
C GLU A 124 8.96 -13.91 -9.64
N ASN A 125 9.61 -14.19 -10.77
CA ASN A 125 10.03 -13.18 -11.74
C ASN A 125 10.96 -12.09 -11.19
N VAL A 126 11.67 -12.32 -10.07
CA VAL A 126 12.52 -11.30 -9.44
C VAL A 126 13.50 -10.66 -10.43
N SER A 127 14.05 -11.43 -11.36
CA SER A 127 14.96 -10.96 -12.40
C SER A 127 14.37 -9.93 -13.38
N LYS A 128 13.04 -9.80 -13.43
CA LYS A 128 12.33 -8.84 -14.29
C LYS A 128 12.08 -7.49 -13.61
N PHE A 129 12.28 -7.39 -12.29
CA PHE A 129 12.11 -6.13 -11.57
C PHE A 129 13.33 -5.21 -11.74
N PRO A 130 13.19 -3.89 -11.54
CA PRO A 130 14.34 -2.98 -11.50
C PRO A 130 15.37 -3.43 -10.45
N GLN A 131 16.67 -3.27 -10.72
CA GLN A 131 17.76 -3.78 -9.87
C GLN A 131 17.60 -3.39 -8.39
N GLN A 132 17.26 -2.13 -8.11
CA GLN A 132 17.02 -1.65 -6.75
C GLN A 132 15.90 -2.43 -6.03
N HIS A 133 14.83 -2.78 -6.75
CA HIS A 133 13.73 -3.56 -6.17
C HIS A 133 14.11 -5.02 -6.01
N GLN A 134 14.95 -5.58 -6.89
CA GLN A 134 15.49 -6.93 -6.72
C GLN A 134 16.25 -7.06 -5.40
N GLU A 135 17.11 -6.08 -5.08
CA GLU A 135 17.87 -6.07 -3.83
C GLU A 135 16.96 -6.04 -2.59
N ILE A 136 15.89 -5.23 -2.62
CA ILE A 136 14.89 -5.17 -1.55
C ILE A 136 14.16 -6.51 -1.41
N ILE A 137 13.69 -7.08 -2.52
CA ILE A 137 12.96 -8.36 -2.56
C ILE A 137 13.83 -9.50 -2.03
N LEU A 138 15.10 -9.55 -2.45
CA LEU A 138 16.03 -10.56 -1.97
C LEU A 138 16.32 -10.39 -0.47
N ARG A 139 16.46 -9.14 0.02
CA ARG A 139 16.67 -8.86 1.44
C ARG A 139 15.52 -9.33 2.32
N ILE A 140 14.27 -9.16 1.88
CA ILE A 140 13.11 -9.63 2.65
C ILE A 140 12.97 -11.15 2.58
N ALA A 141 13.30 -11.77 1.44
CA ALA A 141 13.16 -13.22 1.26
C ALA A 141 14.18 -14.07 2.06
N ILE A 142 15.33 -13.49 2.42
CA ILE A 142 16.39 -14.17 3.21
C ILE A 142 16.26 -13.99 4.73
N LYS A 143 15.35 -13.12 5.18
CA LYS A 143 15.05 -12.90 6.60
C LYS A 143 13.99 -13.87 7.09
#